data_AF-A0A6V8Q0A3-F1
#
_entry.id   AF-A0A6V8Q0A3-F1
#
_cell.length_a   1.000
_cell.length_b   1.000
_cell.length_c   1.000
_cell.angle_alpha   90.00
_cell.angle_beta   90.00
_cell.angle_gamma   90.00
#
_symmetry.space_group_name_H-M   'P 1'
#
loop_
_entity.id
_entity.type
_entity.pdbx_description
1 polymer ?
#
loop_
_entity_poly.entity_id
_entity_poly.type
_entity_poly.pdbx_seq_one_letter_code
_entity_poly.pdbx_strand_id
1 'polypeptide(L)'
;VMHRVRLSFLNPSFRTASKKAEIRDPPVASAVDAVLAYDELRSLFAQDGIELTRRPETDFDGPRPGVGRLFPVSAGLLKTAALRADILENNIMVVGGKDNVLPILSELSQDAIKVEFLDILFCEGCINGPIIGNGFSRFSRKEIVTNYVRHELTRQRQEDIESFLDEYACVDLHRGFTNRAISLPIPGQKEVKAILRSIKKLGPENELNSAACGYP
;
A
#
# COMPACT_ATOMS: atom_id res chain seq x y z
N VAL A 1 -21.60 29.89 -2.52
CA VAL A 1 -20.19 29.46 -2.33
C VAL A 1 -20.22 27.96 -2.06
N MET A 2 -20.04 27.13 -3.09
CA MET A 2 -19.92 25.68 -2.88
C MET A 2 -18.57 25.44 -2.21
N HIS A 3 -18.60 25.08 -0.93
CA HIS A 3 -17.40 24.60 -0.25
C HIS A 3 -16.94 23.32 -0.95
N ARG A 4 -15.90 23.43 -1.80
CA ARG A 4 -15.14 22.27 -2.26
C ARG A 4 -14.44 21.70 -1.03
N VAL A 5 -14.98 20.63 -0.47
CA VAL A 5 -14.25 19.78 0.48
C VAL A 5 -13.02 19.27 -0.26
N ARG A 6 -11.82 19.53 0.25
CA ARG A 6 -10.57 19.00 -0.29
C ARG A 6 -10.13 17.83 0.58
N LEU A 7 -10.31 16.60 0.10
CA LEU A 7 -9.86 15.42 0.82
C LEU A 7 -8.41 15.08 0.41
N SER A 8 -7.49 15.17 1.37
CA SER A 8 -6.08 14.84 1.19
C SER A 8 -5.76 13.50 1.87
N PHE A 9 -5.36 12.49 1.10
CA PHE A 9 -4.98 11.18 1.63
C PHE A 9 -3.47 11.09 1.86
N LEU A 10 -3.06 10.64 3.05
CA LEU A 10 -1.67 10.45 3.43
C LEU A 10 -1.29 8.97 3.33
N ASN A 11 -0.20 8.65 2.62
CA ASN A 11 0.21 7.26 2.40
C ASN A 11 1.73 7.03 2.47
N PRO A 12 2.23 6.01 3.21
CA PRO A 12 3.65 5.69 3.35
C PRO A 12 4.33 4.91 2.18
N SER A 13 3.60 4.51 1.13
CA SER A 13 4.10 3.62 0.06
C SER A 13 5.07 4.26 -0.97
N PHE A 14 5.80 3.43 -1.73
CA PHE A 14 6.88 3.85 -2.66
C PHE A 14 6.41 4.96 -3.61
N ARG A 15 7.04 6.14 -3.50
CA ARG A 15 6.80 7.38 -4.26
C ARG A 15 5.33 7.75 -4.41
N THR A 16 4.46 7.42 -3.44
CA THR A 16 3.02 7.60 -3.56
C THR A 16 2.43 7.08 -4.89
N ALA A 17 3.17 6.29 -5.70
CA ALA A 17 2.88 6.15 -7.11
C ALA A 17 1.67 5.24 -7.30
N SER A 18 1.58 4.19 -6.49
CA SER A 18 0.40 3.33 -6.43
C SER A 18 -0.84 4.12 -6.02
N LYS A 19 -0.79 4.92 -4.94
CA LYS A 19 -1.97 5.67 -4.47
C LYS A 19 -2.30 6.90 -5.32
N LYS A 20 -1.30 7.56 -5.91
CA LYS A 20 -1.42 8.64 -6.92
C LYS A 20 -1.84 8.14 -8.29
N ALA A 21 -1.63 6.85 -8.59
CA ALA A 21 -2.24 6.20 -9.74
C ALA A 21 -3.68 5.79 -9.39
N GLU A 22 -3.92 5.26 -8.19
CA GLU A 22 -5.24 4.81 -7.74
C GLU A 22 -6.26 5.95 -7.69
N ILE A 23 -5.89 7.16 -7.27
CA ILE A 23 -6.78 8.34 -7.33
C ILE A 23 -7.26 8.67 -8.76
N ARG A 24 -6.54 8.21 -9.79
CA ARG A 24 -6.94 8.39 -11.19
C ARG A 24 -7.91 7.30 -11.67
N ASP A 25 -8.18 6.29 -10.86
CA ASP A 25 -9.16 5.26 -11.20
C ASP A 25 -10.57 5.86 -11.23
N PRO A 26 -11.36 5.63 -12.30
CA PRO A 26 -12.69 6.20 -12.43
C PRO A 26 -13.62 5.98 -11.21
N PRO A 27 -13.63 4.81 -10.53
CA PRO A 27 -14.47 4.60 -9.35
C PRO A 27 -14.16 5.50 -8.15
N VAL A 28 -12.97 6.12 -8.08
CA VAL A 28 -12.56 6.95 -6.92
C VAL A 28 -12.21 8.39 -7.31
N ALA A 29 -12.31 8.74 -8.60
CA ALA A 29 -11.85 10.02 -9.14
C ALA A 29 -12.55 11.25 -8.54
N SER A 30 -13.76 11.09 -8.01
CA SER A 30 -14.51 12.16 -7.32
C SER A 30 -14.41 12.10 -5.79
N ALA A 31 -13.81 11.05 -5.22
CA ALA A 31 -13.78 10.82 -3.78
C ALA A 31 -12.57 11.47 -3.09
N VAL A 32 -11.45 11.63 -3.81
CA VAL A 32 -10.19 12.17 -3.28
C VAL A 32 -9.64 13.23 -4.23
N ASP A 33 -9.27 14.41 -3.72
CA ASP A 33 -8.72 15.50 -4.54
C ASP A 33 -7.20 15.42 -4.67
N ALA A 34 -6.51 14.99 -3.60
CA ALA A 34 -5.06 14.97 -3.56
C ALA A 34 -4.52 13.79 -2.73
N VAL A 35 -3.34 13.29 -3.14
CA VAL A 35 -2.56 12.31 -2.39
C VAL A 35 -1.19 12.88 -2.12
N LEU A 36 -0.80 12.95 -0.85
CA LEU A 36 0.50 13.44 -0.41
C LEU A 36 1.33 12.30 0.18
N ALA A 37 2.60 12.24 -0.21
CA ALA A 37 3.59 11.44 0.50
C ALA A 37 4.08 12.17 1.75
N TYR A 38 4.73 11.44 2.66
CA TYR A 38 5.24 12.02 3.90
C TYR A 38 6.36 13.03 3.70
N ASP A 39 7.18 12.90 2.66
CA ASP A 39 8.20 13.89 2.30
C ASP A 39 7.59 15.18 1.75
N GLU A 40 6.55 15.07 0.92
CA GLU A 40 5.76 16.22 0.45
C GLU A 40 5.09 16.95 1.63
N LEU A 41 4.47 16.21 2.55
CA LEU A 41 3.87 16.79 3.74
C LEU A 41 4.91 17.49 4.63
N ARG A 42 6.07 16.85 4.88
CA ARG A 42 7.16 17.46 5.63
C ARG A 42 7.66 18.75 4.97
N SER A 43 7.71 18.78 3.64
CA SER A 43 8.12 19.96 2.88
C SER A 43 7.11 21.10 3.02
N LEU A 44 5.81 20.81 3.01
CA LEU A 44 4.76 21.80 3.26
C LEU A 44 4.86 22.39 4.68
N PHE A 45 5.04 21.54 5.69
CA PHE A 45 5.23 22.03 7.07
C PHE A 45 6.48 22.90 7.21
N ALA A 46 7.59 22.54 6.55
CA ALA A 46 8.81 23.34 6.58
C ALA A 46 8.62 24.71 5.89
N GLN A 47 7.90 24.77 4.76
CA GLN A 47 7.60 26.01 4.05
C GLN A 47 6.75 26.98 4.88
N ASP A 48 5.81 26.44 5.65
CA ASP A 48 4.91 27.21 6.51
C ASP A 48 5.48 27.47 7.93
N GLY A 49 6.71 27.02 8.20
CA GLY A 49 7.34 27.17 9.52
C GLY A 49 6.65 26.37 10.65
N ILE A 50 5.97 25.28 10.31
CA ILE A 50 5.25 24.43 11.24
C ILE A 50 6.20 23.38 11.84
N GLU A 51 6.53 23.53 13.12
CA GLU A 51 7.33 22.57 13.87
C GLU A 51 6.44 21.63 14.69
N LEU A 52 6.23 20.39 14.20
CA LEU A 52 5.31 19.42 14.81
C LEU A 52 5.67 19.07 16.26
N THR A 53 6.97 19.01 16.59
CA THR A 53 7.47 18.67 17.94
C THR A 53 7.12 19.70 19.00
N ARG A 54 6.68 20.92 18.59
CA ARG A 54 6.25 22.00 19.49
C ARG A 54 4.75 22.12 19.60
N ARG A 55 3.98 21.24 18.94
CA ARG A 55 2.52 21.26 18.99
C ARG A 55 2.02 20.26 20.03
N PRO A 56 0.97 20.60 20.79
CA PRO A 56 0.34 19.63 21.69
C PRO A 56 -0.29 18.50 20.88
N GLU A 57 -0.32 17.30 21.46
CA GLU A 57 -1.09 16.19 20.90
C GLU A 57 -2.58 16.49 21.02
N THR A 58 -3.32 16.20 19.95
CA THR A 58 -4.77 16.31 19.91
C THR A 58 -5.35 15.04 19.31
N ASP A 59 -6.60 14.75 19.63
CA ASP A 59 -7.32 13.64 19.01
C ASP A 59 -7.58 13.91 17.51
N PHE A 60 -7.81 12.83 16.76
CA PHE A 60 -8.27 12.91 15.37
C PHE A 60 -9.76 13.23 15.30
N ASP A 61 -10.13 14.03 14.30
CA ASP A 61 -11.52 14.24 13.90
C ASP A 61 -12.08 13.02 13.15
N GLY A 62 -13.41 12.94 13.08
CA GLY A 62 -14.12 11.95 12.26
C GLY A 62 -14.30 10.58 12.94
N PRO A 63 -14.69 9.55 12.16
CA PRO A 63 -14.98 8.23 12.70
C PRO A 63 -13.73 7.61 13.31
N ARG A 64 -13.87 6.99 14.48
CA ARG A 64 -12.79 6.25 15.13
C ARG A 64 -12.82 4.81 14.62
N PRO A 65 -11.85 4.36 13.79
CA PRO A 65 -11.98 3.10 13.07
C PRO A 65 -11.61 1.85 13.90
N GLY A 66 -11.37 2.00 15.21
CA GLY A 66 -11.01 0.89 16.10
C GLY A 66 -9.88 0.03 15.57
N VAL A 67 -10.14 -1.27 15.40
CA VAL A 67 -9.18 -2.24 14.85
C VAL A 67 -8.76 -1.95 13.41
N GLY A 68 -9.55 -1.18 12.66
CA GLY A 68 -9.22 -0.76 11.29
C GLY A 68 -7.93 0.08 11.20
N ARG A 69 -7.46 0.65 12.32
CA ARG A 69 -6.13 1.27 12.40
C ARG A 69 -4.98 0.30 12.14
N LEU A 70 -5.21 -1.01 12.21
CA LEU A 70 -4.20 -2.05 11.92
C LEU A 70 -4.04 -2.34 10.43
N PHE A 71 -4.93 -1.87 9.57
CA PHE A 71 -4.89 -2.09 8.13
C PHE A 71 -3.50 -1.92 7.46
N PRO A 72 -2.67 -0.91 7.80
CA PRO A 72 -1.36 -0.75 7.16
C PRO A 72 -0.29 -1.74 7.63
N VAL A 73 -0.55 -2.56 8.65
CA VAL A 73 0.34 -3.61 9.15
C VAL A 73 0.11 -4.88 8.33
N SER A 74 1.16 -5.69 8.06
CA SER A 74 0.98 -7.01 7.43
C SER A 74 -0.04 -7.85 8.21
N ALA A 75 -0.94 -8.52 7.49
CA ALA A 75 -2.12 -9.23 8.03
C ALA A 75 -3.15 -8.34 8.76
N GLY A 76 -3.00 -7.02 8.68
CA GLY A 76 -3.93 -6.04 9.23
C GLY A 76 -5.31 -6.09 8.57
N LEU A 77 -5.36 -6.39 7.28
CA LEU A 77 -6.60 -6.64 6.54
C LEU A 77 -7.40 -7.78 7.17
N LEU A 78 -6.75 -8.93 7.42
CA LEU A 78 -7.40 -10.08 8.03
C LEU A 78 -8.01 -9.71 9.39
N LYS A 79 -7.25 -9.02 10.24
CA LYS A 79 -7.74 -8.59 11.54
C LYS A 79 -8.92 -7.62 11.43
N THR A 80 -8.88 -6.71 10.47
CA THR A 80 -9.94 -5.71 10.24
C THR A 80 -11.21 -6.35 9.68
N ALA A 81 -11.08 -7.34 8.81
CA ALA A 81 -12.17 -8.09 8.20
C ALA A 81 -12.67 -9.25 9.09
N ALA A 82 -12.19 -9.36 10.34
CA ALA A 82 -12.47 -10.46 11.25
C ALA A 82 -12.14 -11.87 10.68
N LEU A 83 -11.21 -11.94 9.73
CA LEU A 83 -10.69 -13.18 9.15
C LEU A 83 -9.55 -13.74 10.02
N ARG A 84 -9.42 -15.06 10.05
CA ARG A 84 -8.36 -15.78 10.76
C ARG A 84 -7.72 -16.79 9.82
N ALA A 85 -6.41 -16.69 9.64
CA ALA A 85 -5.64 -17.73 8.99
C ALA A 85 -5.24 -18.78 10.03
N ASP A 86 -5.33 -20.06 9.67
CA ASP A 86 -4.81 -21.18 10.45
C ASP A 86 -3.50 -21.67 9.79
N ILE A 87 -2.56 -22.16 10.59
CA ILE A 87 -1.28 -22.67 10.08
C ILE A 87 -1.48 -24.02 9.36
N LEU A 88 -2.55 -24.76 9.70
CA LEU A 88 -2.90 -26.03 9.09
C LEU A 88 -3.81 -25.87 7.86
N GLU A 89 -4.38 -24.68 7.64
CA GLU A 89 -5.28 -24.39 6.53
C GLU A 89 -4.64 -23.39 5.56
N ASN A 90 -4.55 -23.77 4.27
CA ASN A 90 -4.06 -22.86 3.22
C ASN A 90 -5.20 -22.04 2.58
N ASN A 91 -6.37 -21.96 3.21
CA ASN A 91 -7.51 -21.19 2.69
C ASN A 91 -7.23 -19.68 2.67
N ILE A 92 -6.50 -19.17 3.66
CA ILE A 92 -6.15 -17.75 3.78
C ILE A 92 -4.64 -17.58 3.89
N MET A 93 -4.06 -16.83 2.96
CA MET A 93 -2.62 -16.54 2.94
C MET A 93 -2.35 -15.04 2.92
N VAL A 94 -1.28 -14.62 3.60
CA VAL A 94 -0.76 -13.25 3.56
C VAL A 94 0.63 -13.30 2.98
N VAL A 95 0.85 -12.61 1.87
CA VAL A 95 2.14 -12.55 1.18
C VAL A 95 2.62 -11.11 1.13
N GLY A 96 3.70 -10.83 1.85
CA GLY A 96 4.35 -9.53 1.90
C GLY A 96 5.69 -9.52 1.20
N GLY A 97 6.01 -8.41 0.55
CA GLY A 97 7.34 -8.14 -0.01
C GLY A 97 7.49 -8.56 -1.48
N LYS A 98 8.13 -7.68 -2.26
CA LYS A 98 8.33 -7.82 -3.71
C LYS A 98 8.91 -9.18 -4.14
N ASP A 99 9.77 -9.76 -3.30
CA ASP A 99 10.50 -10.99 -3.62
C ASP A 99 9.58 -12.23 -3.52
N ASN A 100 8.45 -12.11 -2.82
CA ASN A 100 7.46 -13.19 -2.63
C ASN A 100 6.23 -13.04 -3.53
N VAL A 101 5.91 -11.83 -3.99
CA VAL A 101 4.70 -11.57 -4.80
C VAL A 101 4.74 -12.25 -6.16
N LEU A 102 5.88 -12.23 -6.87
CA LEU A 102 5.96 -12.86 -8.19
C LEU A 102 5.93 -14.40 -8.11
N PRO A 103 6.69 -15.05 -7.20
CA PRO A 103 6.58 -16.49 -7.01
C PRO A 103 5.17 -16.97 -6.70
N ILE A 104 4.46 -16.35 -5.74
CA ILE A 104 3.12 -16.81 -5.37
C ILE A 104 2.13 -16.70 -6.54
N LEU A 105 2.22 -15.62 -7.33
CA LEU A 105 1.37 -15.45 -8.51
C LEU A 105 1.69 -16.49 -9.60
N SER A 106 2.96 -16.84 -9.75
CA SER A 106 3.38 -17.91 -10.66
C SER A 106 2.83 -19.27 -10.22
N GLU A 107 2.93 -19.60 -8.93
CA GLU A 107 2.40 -20.86 -8.38
C GLU A 107 0.87 -20.94 -8.53
N LEU A 108 0.15 -19.83 -8.29
CA LEU A 108 -1.28 -19.74 -8.55
C LEU A 108 -1.63 -19.97 -10.02
N SER A 109 -0.87 -19.37 -10.94
CA SER A 109 -1.13 -19.52 -12.38
C SER A 109 -0.94 -20.94 -12.91
N GLN A 110 -0.19 -21.77 -12.16
CA GLN A 110 0.11 -23.16 -12.49
C GLN A 110 -0.77 -24.15 -11.72
N ASP A 111 -1.78 -23.67 -10.98
CA ASP A 111 -2.62 -24.47 -10.08
C ASP A 111 -1.80 -25.27 -9.03
N ALA A 112 -0.58 -24.83 -8.73
CA ALA A 112 0.33 -25.51 -7.80
C ALA A 112 -0.11 -25.34 -6.33
N ILE A 113 -0.83 -24.26 -6.04
CA ILE A 113 -1.40 -23.97 -4.73
C ILE A 113 -2.89 -23.66 -4.84
N LYS A 114 -3.64 -24.02 -3.80
CA LYS A 114 -5.07 -23.70 -3.67
C LYS A 114 -5.24 -22.79 -2.46
N VAL A 115 -5.69 -21.56 -2.73
CA VAL A 115 -5.98 -20.53 -1.73
C VAL A 115 -7.34 -19.93 -2.05
N GLU A 116 -8.16 -19.69 -1.04
CA GLU A 116 -9.47 -19.06 -1.20
C GLU A 116 -9.37 -17.53 -1.07
N PHE A 117 -8.49 -17.06 -0.19
CA PHE A 117 -8.23 -15.64 0.02
C PHE A 117 -6.73 -15.36 0.14
N LEU A 118 -6.22 -14.50 -0.73
CA LEU A 118 -4.81 -14.12 -0.75
C LEU A 118 -4.66 -12.60 -0.56
N ASP A 119 -4.10 -12.21 0.59
CA ASP A 119 -3.71 -10.82 0.89
C ASP A 119 -2.28 -10.57 0.40
N ILE A 120 -2.15 -9.91 -0.76
CA ILE A 120 -0.86 -9.61 -1.39
C ILE A 120 -0.44 -8.17 -1.12
N LEU A 121 0.69 -8.00 -0.46
CA LEU A 121 1.32 -6.71 -0.24
C LEU A 121 2.69 -6.67 -0.92
N PHE A 122 2.90 -5.74 -1.85
CA PHE A 122 4.20 -5.57 -2.49
C PHE A 122 5.31 -5.14 -1.50
N CYS A 123 4.92 -4.49 -0.41
CA CYS A 123 5.80 -4.20 0.73
C CYS A 123 5.45 -5.15 1.89
N GLU A 124 6.35 -5.24 2.87
CA GLU A 124 6.11 -5.94 4.14
C GLU A 124 5.18 -5.10 5.05
N GLY A 125 3.95 -4.87 4.60
CA GLY A 125 3.02 -3.90 5.17
C GLY A 125 3.27 -2.47 4.68
N CYS A 126 2.23 -1.64 4.64
CA CYS A 126 2.36 -0.21 4.34
C CYS A 126 3.25 0.52 5.35
N ILE A 127 3.31 0.05 6.61
CA ILE A 127 4.23 0.53 7.64
C ILE A 127 5.71 0.20 7.37
N ASN A 128 5.99 -0.66 6.39
CA ASN A 128 7.33 -0.86 5.86
C ASN A 128 7.46 -0.29 4.44
N GLY A 129 6.63 0.73 4.18
CA GLY A 129 6.71 1.54 2.99
C GLY A 129 8.09 2.20 2.87
N PRO A 130 8.64 2.27 1.65
CA PRO A 130 10.02 2.71 1.42
C PRO A 130 10.22 4.24 1.54
N ILE A 131 9.13 5.01 1.72
CA ILE A 131 9.17 6.49 1.87
C ILE A 131 8.79 6.95 3.29
N ILE A 132 8.74 6.02 4.24
CA ILE A 132 8.49 6.38 5.64
C ILE A 132 9.56 7.36 6.17
N GLY A 133 10.80 7.21 5.71
CA GLY A 133 11.86 8.20 5.93
C GLY A 133 12.41 8.25 7.36
N ASN A 134 12.24 7.18 8.14
CA ASN A 134 12.84 7.03 9.46
C ASN A 134 13.72 5.77 9.55
N GLY A 135 14.66 5.76 10.49
CA GLY A 135 15.58 4.65 10.71
C GLY A 135 15.00 3.46 11.48
N PHE A 136 13.71 3.46 11.81
CA PHE A 136 13.10 2.35 12.55
C PHE A 136 12.99 1.09 11.70
N SER A 137 13.21 -0.06 12.34
CA SER A 137 12.96 -1.36 11.72
C SER A 137 11.46 -1.60 11.51
N ARG A 138 11.10 -2.55 10.62
CA ARG A 138 9.71 -2.98 10.45
C ARG A 138 9.05 -3.44 11.75
N PHE A 139 9.82 -4.09 12.62
CA PHE A 139 9.34 -4.63 13.89
C PHE A 139 9.04 -3.50 14.87
N SER A 140 9.94 -2.53 14.99
CA SER A 140 9.75 -1.36 15.84
C SER A 140 8.54 -0.53 15.38
N ARG A 141 8.36 -0.34 14.06
CA ARG A 141 7.18 0.36 13.53
C ARG A 141 5.88 -0.40 13.81
N LYS A 142 5.89 -1.73 13.65
CA LYS A 142 4.75 -2.59 14.01
C LYS A 142 4.39 -2.44 15.48
N GLU A 143 5.38 -2.43 16.36
CA GLU A 143 5.18 -2.26 17.79
C GLU A 143 4.57 -0.89 18.12
N ILE A 144 5.12 0.21 17.56
CA ILE A 144 4.56 1.56 17.73
C ILE A 144 3.09 1.61 17.32
N VAL A 145 2.76 1.12 16.11
CA VAL A 145 1.38 1.11 15.61
C VAL A 145 0.50 0.24 16.50
N THR A 146 0.95 -0.95 16.88
CA THR A 146 0.12 -1.86 17.71
C THR A 146 -0.13 -1.28 19.10
N ASN A 147 0.87 -0.65 19.72
CA ASN A 147 0.73 0.02 21.01
C ASN A 147 -0.27 1.17 20.93
N TYR A 148 -0.16 2.01 19.88
CA TYR A 148 -1.11 3.08 19.61
C TYR A 148 -2.54 2.55 19.44
N VAL A 149 -2.73 1.49 18.63
CA VAL A 149 -4.07 0.89 18.46
C VAL A 149 -4.61 0.32 19.76
N ARG A 150 -3.80 -0.41 20.54
CA ARG A 150 -4.25 -0.95 21.84
C ARG A 150 -4.69 0.17 22.79
N HIS A 151 -3.95 1.27 22.84
CA HIS A 151 -4.32 2.44 23.64
C HIS A 151 -5.63 3.08 23.16
N GLU A 152 -5.80 3.27 21.85
CA GLU A 152 -7.04 3.86 21.33
C GLU A 152 -8.26 2.96 21.53
N LEU A 153 -8.09 1.63 21.51
CA LEU A 153 -9.17 0.68 21.78
C LEU A 153 -9.64 0.73 23.24
N THR A 154 -8.81 1.10 24.22
CA THR A 154 -9.28 1.26 25.61
C THR A 154 -10.11 2.52 25.80
N ARG A 155 -9.95 3.51 24.92
CA ARG A 155 -10.67 4.80 24.93
C ARG A 155 -11.95 4.77 24.11
N GLN A 156 -12.18 3.70 23.35
CA GLN A 156 -13.28 3.61 22.39
C GLN A 156 -14.38 2.67 22.89
N ARG A 157 -15.61 3.17 22.98
CA ARG A 157 -16.77 2.34 23.34
C ARG A 157 -17.35 1.68 22.08
N GLN A 158 -17.93 0.51 22.28
CA GLN A 158 -18.58 -0.25 21.20
C GLN A 158 -19.77 0.52 20.59
N GLU A 159 -20.56 1.19 21.41
CA GLU A 159 -21.68 2.04 20.99
C GLU A 159 -21.26 3.15 20.02
N ASP A 160 -20.07 3.74 20.26
CA ASP A 160 -19.54 4.80 19.39
C ASP A 160 -19.17 4.23 18.00
N ILE A 161 -18.69 2.98 17.93
CA ILE A 161 -18.39 2.29 16.65
C ILE A 161 -19.68 2.05 15.86
N GLU A 162 -20.70 1.53 16.51
CA GLU A 162 -21.99 1.22 15.90
C GLU A 162 -22.65 2.48 15.35
N SER A 163 -22.64 3.56 16.12
CA SER A 163 -23.14 4.86 15.67
C SER A 163 -22.42 5.37 14.42
N PHE A 164 -21.10 5.20 14.31
CA PHE A 164 -20.39 5.58 13.09
C PHE A 164 -20.75 4.67 11.91
N LEU A 165 -20.87 3.37 12.11
CA LEU A 165 -21.26 2.45 11.02
C LEU A 165 -22.65 2.80 10.46
N ASP A 166 -23.59 3.15 11.32
CA ASP A 166 -24.92 3.60 10.92
C ASP A 166 -24.88 4.94 10.17
N GLU A 167 -24.08 5.90 10.64
CA GLU A 167 -23.89 7.21 9.99
C GLU A 167 -23.40 7.05 8.54
N TYR A 168 -22.47 6.11 8.31
CA TYR A 168 -21.85 5.89 7.01
C TYR A 168 -22.45 4.70 6.23
N ALA A 169 -23.59 4.16 6.65
CA ALA A 169 -24.20 2.98 6.02
C ALA A 169 -24.60 3.19 4.55
N CYS A 170 -24.82 4.45 4.13
CA CYS A 170 -25.18 4.80 2.76
C CYS A 170 -23.98 4.91 1.81
N VAL A 171 -22.75 4.76 2.30
CA VAL A 171 -21.54 4.82 1.46
C VAL A 171 -21.50 3.60 0.56
N ASP A 172 -21.51 3.84 -0.76
CA ASP A 172 -21.31 2.77 -1.74
C ASP A 172 -19.84 2.31 -1.74
N LEU A 173 -19.62 1.07 -1.32
CA LEU A 173 -18.31 0.41 -1.28
C LEU A 173 -18.07 -0.51 -2.49
N HIS A 174 -18.99 -0.53 -3.46
CA HIS A 174 -18.85 -1.36 -4.65
C HIS A 174 -17.65 -0.94 -5.51
N ARG A 175 -16.85 -1.92 -5.95
CA ARG A 175 -15.75 -1.70 -6.89
C ARG A 175 -15.72 -2.79 -7.96
N GLY A 176 -15.68 -2.37 -9.22
CA GLY A 176 -15.44 -3.24 -10.36
C GLY A 176 -13.97 -3.28 -10.76
N PHE A 177 -13.52 -4.42 -11.30
CA PHE A 177 -12.18 -4.59 -11.84
C PHE A 177 -12.28 -5.00 -13.31
N THR A 178 -11.44 -4.42 -14.15
CA THR A 178 -11.30 -4.79 -15.56
C THR A 178 -9.90 -5.30 -15.82
N ASN A 179 -9.74 -6.16 -16.83
CA ASN A 179 -8.40 -6.58 -17.24
C ASN A 179 -7.63 -5.35 -17.76
N ARG A 180 -6.51 -5.04 -17.08
CA ARG A 180 -5.59 -3.95 -17.44
C ARG A 180 -4.24 -4.47 -17.93
N ALA A 181 -4.18 -5.73 -18.37
CA ALA A 181 -2.97 -6.34 -18.89
C ALA A 181 -2.43 -5.51 -20.06
N ILE A 182 -1.21 -5.01 -19.91
CA ILE A 182 -0.48 -4.34 -20.98
C ILE A 182 0.36 -5.42 -21.65
N SER A 183 0.00 -5.78 -22.88
CA SER A 183 0.86 -6.61 -23.71
C SER A 183 1.91 -5.71 -24.35
N LEU A 184 3.13 -5.76 -23.82
CA LEU A 184 4.28 -5.14 -24.47
C LEU A 184 4.80 -6.10 -25.54
N PRO A 185 5.11 -5.62 -26.76
CA PRO A 185 5.74 -6.47 -27.76
C PRO A 185 7.08 -6.97 -27.21
N ILE A 186 7.33 -8.27 -27.35
CA ILE A 186 8.64 -8.84 -27.05
C ILE A 186 9.60 -8.35 -28.13
N PRO A 187 10.66 -7.60 -27.80
CA PRO A 187 11.55 -7.06 -28.81
C PRO A 187 12.24 -8.19 -29.56
N GLY A 188 12.29 -8.09 -30.89
CA GLY A 188 13.02 -9.04 -31.71
C GLY A 188 14.53 -8.95 -31.48
N GLN A 189 15.29 -9.98 -31.86
CA GLN A 189 16.76 -10.01 -31.71
C GLN A 189 17.47 -8.75 -32.27
N LYS A 190 16.95 -8.19 -33.38
CA LYS A 190 17.49 -6.94 -33.95
C LYS A 190 17.27 -5.72 -33.04
N GLU A 191 16.11 -5.62 -32.42
CA GLU A 191 15.74 -4.53 -31.51
C GLU A 191 16.50 -4.66 -30.19
N VAL A 192 16.60 -5.87 -29.64
CA VAL A 192 17.45 -6.16 -28.49
C VAL A 192 18.88 -5.70 -28.75
N LYS A 193 19.45 -6.05 -29.90
CA LYS A 193 20.81 -5.63 -30.28
C LYS A 193 20.93 -4.11 -30.45
N ALA A 194 19.89 -3.44 -30.95
CA ALA A 194 19.87 -1.97 -31.05
C ALA A 194 19.82 -1.31 -29.67
N ILE A 195 19.02 -1.84 -28.75
CA ILE A 195 18.92 -1.37 -27.36
C ILE A 195 20.25 -1.58 -26.64
N LEU A 196 20.85 -2.76 -26.73
CA LEU A 196 22.17 -3.07 -26.17
C LEU A 196 23.24 -2.09 -26.70
N ARG A 197 23.24 -1.81 -28.00
CA ARG A 197 24.12 -0.78 -28.59
C ARG A 197 23.87 0.62 -28.02
N SER A 198 22.62 1.03 -27.79
CA SER A 198 22.29 2.35 -27.23
C SER A 198 22.80 2.52 -25.79
N ILE A 199 22.91 1.44 -25.02
CA ILE A 199 23.50 1.44 -23.68
C ILE A 199 25.00 1.08 -23.68
N LYS A 200 25.66 1.18 -24.85
CA LYS A 200 27.09 0.92 -25.08
C LYS A 200 27.54 -0.53 -24.79
N LYS A 201 26.62 -1.51 -24.81
CA LYS A 201 26.94 -2.94 -24.83
C LYS A 201 27.08 -3.39 -26.30
N LEU A 202 28.30 -3.33 -26.82
CA LEU A 202 28.57 -3.46 -28.27
C LEU A 202 28.93 -4.89 -28.71
N GLY A 203 29.32 -5.75 -27.78
CA GLY A 203 29.69 -7.15 -28.03
C GLY A 203 29.19 -8.10 -26.94
N PRO A 204 29.19 -9.42 -27.20
CA PRO A 204 28.67 -10.44 -26.28
C PRO A 204 29.30 -10.40 -24.89
N GLU A 205 30.58 -10.03 -24.80
CA GLU A 205 31.33 -9.85 -23.56
C GLU A 205 30.78 -8.74 -22.65
N ASN A 206 30.01 -7.80 -23.22
CA ASN A 206 29.38 -6.70 -22.50
C ASN A 206 27.92 -7.02 -22.11
N GLU A 207 27.38 -8.15 -22.55
CA GLU A 207 26.03 -8.66 -22.20
C GLU A 207 26.03 -9.31 -20.80
N LEU A 208 26.80 -8.75 -19.86
CA LEU A 208 26.85 -9.25 -18.49
C LEU A 208 25.50 -9.05 -17.81
N ASN A 209 24.93 -10.17 -17.37
CA ASN A 209 23.72 -10.24 -16.59
C ASN A 209 24.08 -10.43 -15.12
N SER A 210 24.05 -9.34 -14.35
CA SER A 210 24.27 -9.38 -12.90
C SER A 210 23.05 -9.90 -12.12
N ALA A 211 21.96 -10.26 -12.81
CA ALA A 211 20.63 -10.58 -12.27
C ALA A 211 19.97 -9.47 -11.42
N ALA A 212 20.72 -8.44 -11.00
CA ALA A 212 20.24 -7.32 -10.20
C ALA A 212 19.31 -6.36 -10.96
N CYS A 213 19.39 -6.35 -12.29
CA CYS A 213 18.62 -5.47 -13.18
C CYS A 213 17.65 -6.20 -14.13
N GLY A 214 17.43 -7.51 -13.93
CA GLY A 214 16.26 -8.20 -14.47
C GLY A 214 16.28 -8.58 -15.95
N TYR A 215 17.44 -8.80 -16.55
CA TYR A 215 17.51 -9.53 -17.83
C TYR A 215 17.59 -11.05 -17.52
N PRO A 216 17.03 -11.94 -18.35
CA PRO A 216 17.41 -13.36 -18.36
C PRO A 216 18.85 -13.53 -18.89
#